data_AF-A0A955G7C5-F1
#
_entry.id   AF-A0A955G7C5-F1
#
_cell.length_a   1.000
_cell.length_b   1.000
_cell.length_c   1.000
_cell.angle_alpha   90.00
_cell.angle_beta   90.00
_cell.angle_gamma   90.00
#
_symmetry.space_group_name_H-M   'P 1'
#
loop_
_entity.id
_entity.type
_entity.pdbx_description
1 polymer ?
#
loop_
_entity_poly.entity_id
_entity_poly.type
_entity_poly.pdbx_seq_one_letter_code
_entity_poly.pdbx_strand_id
1 'polypeptide(L)'
;MTYSNTLASGRGQYMRRNQNVTTFKSKDKAIGPVSNTIILIVLACLLGLLYLTQVTKTNTFGYQLNELNKQQTSLQQEHDELEVASARLQSLERVKTSEQANQLVSVAPSATIQE
;
A
#
# COMPACT_ATOMS: atom_id res chain seq x y z
N MET A 1 -42.46 45.61 -54.63
CA MET A 1 -43.42 44.63 -54.07
C MET A 1 -43.22 43.32 -54.83
N THR A 2 -42.99 42.13 -54.30
CA THR A 2 -42.62 41.62 -52.97
C THR A 2 -42.14 40.18 -53.25
N TYR A 3 -41.09 39.74 -52.56
CA TYR A 3 -40.51 38.40 -52.64
C TYR A 3 -41.53 37.33 -52.23
N SER A 4 -41.58 36.20 -52.95
CA SER A 4 -42.39 35.04 -52.56
C SER A 4 -41.52 33.78 -52.53
N ASN A 5 -41.20 33.37 -51.30
CA ASN A 5 -40.40 32.22 -50.95
C ASN A 5 -41.05 30.90 -51.39
N THR A 6 -40.23 30.00 -51.93
CA THR A 6 -40.54 28.58 -52.12
C THR A 6 -40.61 27.87 -50.77
N LEU A 7 -41.82 27.59 -50.29
CA LEU A 7 -42.03 26.64 -49.20
C LEU A 7 -41.82 25.23 -49.76
N ALA A 8 -40.66 24.65 -49.46
CA ALA A 8 -40.42 23.22 -49.57
C ALA A 8 -41.35 22.48 -48.59
N SER A 9 -42.58 22.22 -49.04
CA SER A 9 -43.52 21.33 -48.38
C SER A 9 -42.88 19.94 -48.32
N GLY A 10 -42.50 19.53 -47.10
CA GLY A 10 -41.93 18.23 -46.82
C GLY A 10 -42.76 17.12 -47.47
N ARG A 11 -42.07 16.23 -48.17
CA ARG A 11 -42.64 14.95 -48.62
C ARG A 11 -42.95 14.10 -47.38
N GLY A 12 -44.04 14.41 -46.70
CA GLY A 12 -44.76 13.44 -45.90
C GLY A 12 -45.31 12.40 -46.86
N GLN A 13 -44.53 11.34 -47.09
CA GLN A 13 -45.02 10.18 -47.83
C GLN A 13 -46.22 9.65 -47.06
N TYR A 14 -47.42 9.93 -47.56
CA TYR A 14 -48.66 9.36 -47.07
C TYR A 14 -48.55 7.84 -47.18
N MET A 15 -48.28 7.20 -46.05
CA MET A 15 -48.25 5.75 -45.93
C MET A 15 -49.64 5.24 -46.28
N ARG A 16 -49.78 4.63 -47.46
CA ARG A 16 -51.08 4.19 -47.97
C ARG A 16 -51.62 3.06 -47.09
N ARG A 17 -52.93 3.11 -46.82
CA ARG A 17 -53.66 2.04 -46.11
C ARG A 17 -53.47 0.73 -46.89
N ASN A 18 -53.19 -0.36 -46.17
CA ASN A 18 -52.97 -1.70 -46.69
C ASN A 18 -51.57 -2.00 -47.29
N GLN A 19 -50.50 -1.35 -46.79
CA GLN A 19 -49.13 -1.75 -47.08
C GLN A 19 -48.52 -2.51 -45.90
N ASN A 20 -47.98 -3.70 -46.16
CA ASN A 20 -47.32 -4.52 -45.16
C ASN A 20 -45.87 -4.03 -45.01
N VAL A 21 -45.63 -3.11 -44.08
CA VAL A 21 -44.29 -2.59 -43.77
C VAL A 21 -43.64 -3.45 -42.70
N THR A 22 -42.65 -4.24 -43.07
CA THR A 22 -41.85 -5.02 -42.12
C THR A 22 -40.74 -4.14 -41.56
N THR A 23 -40.82 -3.77 -40.29
CA THR A 23 -39.74 -3.07 -39.61
C THR A 23 -38.67 -4.07 -39.18
N PHE A 24 -37.46 -4.00 -39.74
CA PHE A 24 -36.32 -4.75 -39.22
C PHE A 24 -35.85 -4.06 -37.93
N LYS A 25 -36.31 -4.53 -36.78
CA LYS A 25 -35.64 -4.19 -35.53
C LYS A 25 -34.31 -4.92 -35.54
N SER A 26 -33.21 -4.17 -35.53
CA SER A 26 -31.90 -4.69 -35.16
C SER A 26 -32.09 -5.38 -33.81
N LYS A 27 -32.03 -6.71 -33.80
CA LYS A 27 -32.05 -7.46 -32.56
C LYS A 27 -30.73 -7.10 -31.90
N ASP A 28 -30.75 -6.12 -30.99
CA ASP A 28 -29.61 -5.81 -30.14
C ASP A 28 -29.08 -7.15 -29.65
N LYS A 29 -27.80 -7.38 -29.88
CA LYS A 29 -27.17 -8.67 -29.64
C LYS A 29 -27.09 -8.87 -28.12
N ALA A 30 -28.24 -9.17 -27.54
CA ALA A 30 -28.39 -9.44 -26.14
C ALA A 30 -27.63 -10.73 -25.89
N ILE A 31 -26.61 -10.60 -25.05
CA ILE A 31 -25.88 -11.71 -24.48
C ILE A 31 -26.93 -12.63 -23.87
N GLY A 32 -27.07 -13.84 -24.43
CA GLY A 32 -28.12 -14.77 -24.00
C GLY A 32 -28.00 -15.10 -22.50
N PRO A 33 -29.10 -15.53 -21.84
CA PRO A 33 -29.12 -15.76 -20.39
C PRO A 33 -27.98 -16.69 -19.92
N VAL A 34 -27.60 -17.67 -20.73
CA VAL A 34 -26.46 -18.57 -20.46
C VAL A 34 -25.13 -17.81 -20.40
N SER A 35 -24.87 -16.93 -21.37
CA SER A 35 -23.62 -16.17 -21.41
C SER A 35 -23.54 -15.12 -20.30
N ASN A 36 -24.67 -14.55 -19.86
CA ASN A 36 -24.68 -13.64 -18.71
C ASN A 36 -24.31 -14.38 -17.42
N THR A 37 -24.85 -15.59 -17.20
CA THR A 37 -24.52 -16.42 -16.04
C THR A 37 -23.04 -16.83 -16.03
N ILE A 38 -22.48 -17.22 -17.17
CA ILE A 38 -21.05 -17.54 -17.29
C ILE A 38 -20.19 -16.33 -16.93
N ILE A 39 -20.54 -15.14 -17.43
CA ILE A 39 -19.83 -13.89 -17.10
C ILE A 39 -19.87 -13.63 -15.59
N LEU A 40 -21.03 -13.80 -14.94
CA LEU A 40 -21.15 -13.63 -13.48
C LEU A 40 -20.28 -14.61 -12.69
N ILE A 41 -20.22 -15.88 -13.10
CA ILE A 41 -19.37 -16.90 -12.47
C ILE A 41 -17.90 -16.53 -12.62
N VAL A 42 -17.47 -16.14 -13.83
CA VAL A 42 -16.10 -15.70 -14.07
C VAL A 42 -15.75 -14.48 -13.22
N LEU A 43 -16.67 -13.51 -13.11
CA LEU A 43 -16.46 -12.29 -12.32
C LEU A 43 -16.35 -12.61 -10.83
N ALA A 44 -17.19 -13.50 -10.30
CA ALA A 44 -17.09 -13.98 -8.93
C ALA A 44 -15.76 -14.72 -8.67
N CYS A 45 -15.31 -15.53 -9.62
CA CYS A 45 -14.03 -16.23 -9.55
C CYS A 45 -12.84 -15.23 -9.54
N LEU A 46 -12.87 -14.22 -10.42
CA LEU A 46 -11.84 -13.17 -10.46
C LEU A 46 -11.79 -12.39 -9.14
N LEU A 47 -12.94 -12.05 -8.55
CA LEU A 47 -12.99 -11.40 -7.24
C LEU A 47 -12.40 -12.30 -6.14
N GLY A 48 -12.71 -13.61 -6.16
CA GLY A 48 -12.14 -14.59 -5.23
C GLY A 48 -10.62 -14.73 -5.36
N LEU A 49 -10.10 -14.78 -6.58
CA LEU A 49 -8.66 -14.85 -6.85
C LEU A 49 -7.93 -13.57 -6.45
N LEU A 50 -8.55 -12.40 -6.68
CA LEU A 50 -8.02 -11.12 -6.25
C LEU A 50 -7.97 -11.04 -4.72
N TYR A 51 -9.04 -11.48 -4.03
CA TYR A 51 -9.06 -11.58 -2.58
C TYR A 51 -7.96 -12.50 -2.05
N LEU A 52 -7.80 -13.69 -2.63
CA LEU A 52 -6.74 -14.61 -2.24
C LEU A 52 -5.34 -14.01 -2.48
N THR A 53 -5.15 -13.27 -3.56
CA THR A 53 -3.89 -12.58 -3.84
C THR A 53 -3.59 -11.50 -2.79
N GLN A 54 -4.60 -10.74 -2.36
CA GLN A 54 -4.43 -9.77 -1.27
C GLN A 54 -4.07 -10.49 0.04
N VAL A 55 -4.77 -11.58 0.39
CA VAL A 55 -4.46 -12.36 1.59
C VAL A 55 -3.04 -12.92 1.53
N THR A 56 -2.60 -13.51 0.42
CA THR A 56 -1.25 -14.07 0.27
C THR A 56 -0.17 -12.98 0.30
N LYS A 57 -0.38 -11.86 -0.39
CA LYS A 57 0.58 -10.74 -0.40
C LYS A 57 0.65 -10.07 0.98
N THR A 58 -0.47 -9.82 1.65
CA THR A 58 -0.48 -9.23 2.99
C THR A 58 0.19 -10.16 4.01
N ASN A 59 0.07 -11.48 3.86
CA ASN A 59 0.81 -12.42 4.71
C ASN A 59 2.33 -12.30 4.48
N THR A 60 2.81 -12.30 3.24
CA THR A 60 4.26 -12.22 2.97
C THR A 60 4.86 -10.85 3.28
N PHE A 61 4.17 -9.76 2.95
CA PHE A 61 4.59 -8.40 3.30
C PHE A 61 4.54 -8.18 4.82
N GLY A 62 3.56 -8.78 5.53
CA GLY A 62 3.47 -8.71 6.98
C GLY A 62 4.69 -9.34 7.68
N TYR A 63 5.14 -10.51 7.22
CA TYR A 63 6.33 -11.16 7.78
C TYR A 63 7.60 -10.37 7.53
N GLN A 64 7.82 -9.89 6.30
CA GLN A 64 9.00 -9.09 5.96
C GLN A 64 9.01 -7.77 6.75
N LEU A 65 7.86 -7.10 6.88
CA LEU A 65 7.75 -5.86 7.63
C LEU A 65 7.99 -6.08 9.13
N ASN A 66 7.50 -7.18 9.70
CA ASN A 66 7.77 -7.53 11.10
C ASN A 66 9.24 -7.84 11.34
N GLU A 67 9.89 -8.56 10.41
CA GLU A 67 11.32 -8.84 10.50
C GLU A 67 12.16 -7.56 10.42
N LEU A 68 11.84 -6.66 9.48
CA LEU A 68 12.51 -5.36 9.36
C LEU A 68 12.30 -4.49 10.61
N ASN A 69 11.08 -4.43 11.17
CA ASN A 69 10.81 -3.69 12.41
C ASN A 69 11.58 -4.27 13.61
N LYS A 70 11.69 -5.60 13.69
CA LYS A 70 12.48 -6.27 14.73
C LYS A 70 13.97 -5.95 14.59
N GLN A 71 14.50 -6.00 13.37
CA GLN A 71 15.90 -5.60 13.11
C GLN A 71 16.14 -4.14 13.44
N GLN A 72 15.24 -3.24 13.05
CA GLN A 72 15.32 -1.81 13.36
C GLN A 72 15.33 -1.58 14.88
N THR A 73 14.44 -2.23 15.62
CA THR A 73 14.36 -2.10 17.07
C THR A 73 15.63 -2.63 17.75
N SER A 74 16.16 -3.76 17.27
CA SER A 74 17.42 -4.32 17.76
C SER A 74 18.59 -3.37 17.51
N LEU A 75 18.70 -2.81 16.31
CA LEU A 75 19.77 -1.87 15.96
C LEU A 75 19.67 -0.56 16.74
N GLN A 76 18.45 -0.06 16.97
CA GLN A 76 18.24 1.12 17.80
C GLN A 76 18.70 0.88 19.24
N GLN A 77 18.36 -0.27 19.81
CA GLN A 77 18.79 -0.63 21.15
C GLN A 77 20.32 -0.75 21.24
N GLU A 78 20.96 -1.38 20.26
CA GLU A 78 22.42 -1.49 20.22
C GLU A 78 23.10 -0.12 20.10
N HIS A 79 22.53 0.79 19.30
CA HIS A 79 23.00 2.16 19.18
C HIS A 79 22.92 2.91 20.52
N ASP A 80 21.78 2.83 21.20
CA ASP A 80 21.58 3.49 22.50
C ASP A 80 22.54 2.94 23.56
N GLU A 81 22.79 1.62 23.57
CA GLU A 81 23.77 0.97 24.44
C GLU A 81 25.21 1.44 24.14
N LEU A 82 25.58 1.52 22.87
CA LEU A 82 26.87 2.05 22.42
C LEU A 82 27.06 3.52 22.79
N GLU A 83 26.01 4.33 22.65
CA GLU A 83 26.04 5.75 23.03
C GLU A 83 26.30 5.90 24.53
N VAL A 84 25.58 5.15 25.37
CA VAL A 84 25.80 5.14 26.83
C VAL A 84 27.21 4.65 27.18
N ALA A 85 27.70 3.59 26.53
CA ALA A 85 29.06 3.08 26.75
C ALA A 85 30.12 4.13 26.38
N SER A 86 29.93 4.83 25.26
CA SER A 86 30.83 5.89 24.82
C SER A 86 30.85 7.08 25.80
N ALA A 87 29.69 7.48 26.31
CA ALA A 87 29.57 8.55 27.31
C ALA A 87 30.24 8.15 28.64
N ARG A 88 30.13 6.88 29.04
CA ARG A 88 30.84 6.33 30.21
C ARG A 88 32.34 6.33 30.01
N LEU A 89 32.84 5.89 28.85
CA LEU A 89 34.27 5.92 28.53
C LEU A 89 34.81 7.36 28.52
N GLN A 90 34.07 8.29 27.93
CA GLN A 90 34.46 9.70 27.93
C GLN A 90 34.47 10.30 29.35
N SER A 91 33.51 9.92 30.18
CA SER A 91 33.46 10.33 31.59
C SER A 91 34.64 9.76 32.38
N LEU A 92 34.99 8.50 32.15
CA LEU A 92 36.14 7.84 32.77
C LEU A 92 37.46 8.51 32.35
N GLU A 93 37.63 8.82 31.07
CA GLU A 93 38.81 9.52 30.55
C GLU A 93 38.92 10.92 31.17
N ARG A 94 37.81 11.64 31.30
CA ARG A 94 37.76 12.96 31.97
C ARG A 94 38.12 12.89 33.45
N VAL A 95 37.67 11.85 34.16
CA VAL A 95 38.05 11.63 35.57
C VAL A 95 39.54 11.30 35.68
N LYS A 96 40.06 10.43 34.81
CA LYS A 96 41.48 10.04 34.81
C LYS A 96 42.41 11.23 34.51
N THR A 97 41.99 12.14 33.63
CA THR A 97 42.73 13.36 33.30
C THR A 97 42.47 14.52 34.26
N SER A 98 41.55 14.38 35.20
CA SER A 98 41.26 15.42 36.19
C SER A 98 42.44 15.66 37.13
N GLU A 99 42.58 16.92 37.56
CA GLU A 99 43.66 17.36 38.45
C GLU A 99 43.66 16.60 39.78
N GLN A 100 42.48 16.19 40.25
CA GLN A 100 42.28 15.42 41.48
C GLN A 100 42.78 13.99 41.36
N ALA A 101 42.64 13.35 40.19
CA ALA A 101 43.16 12.00 39.95
C ALA A 101 44.69 11.98 39.83
N ASN A 102 45.28 13.03 39.24
CA ASN A 102 46.73 13.19 39.15
C ASN A 102 47.40 13.48 40.51
N GLN A 103 46.62 13.92 41.51
CA GLN A 103 47.07 14.12 42.88
C GLN A 103 46.96 12.84 43.74
N LEU A 104 46.41 11.75 43.20
CA LEU A 104 46.35 10.47 43.92
C LEU A 104 47.75 9.83 43.96
N VAL A 105 48.28 9.67 45.18
CA VAL A 105 49.52 8.95 45.43
C VAL A 105 49.20 7.47 45.63
N SER A 106 49.96 6.58 44.98
CA SER A 106 49.84 5.14 45.16
C SER A 106 50.12 4.77 46.61
N VAL A 107 49.09 4.39 47.35
CA VAL A 107 49.22 3.84 48.72
C VAL A 107 49.20 2.33 48.63
N ALA A 108 50.26 1.68 49.14
CA ALA A 108 50.29 0.24 49.26
C ALA A 108 49.19 -0.22 50.24
N PRO A 109 48.44 -1.29 49.92
CA PRO A 109 47.37 -1.79 50.79
C PRO A 109 47.98 -2.21 52.14
N SER A 110 47.64 -1.44 53.18
CA SER A 110 48.05 -1.73 54.55
C SER A 110 47.05 -2.72 55.13
N ALA A 111 47.46 -4.00 55.14
CA ALA A 111 46.75 -5.17 55.67
C ALA A 111 45.67 -5.80 54.76
N THR A 112 45.99 -6.99 54.27
CA THR A 112 45.00 -8.00 53.86
C THR A 112 44.39 -8.59 55.13
N ILE A 113 43.09 -8.42 55.34
CA ILE A 113 42.36 -9.18 56.37
C ILE A 113 42.31 -10.62 55.87
N GLN A 114 43.00 -11.51 56.57
CA GLN A 114 42.84 -12.96 56.44
C GLN A 114 41.63 -13.36 57.26
N GLU A 115 40.56 -13.78 56.58
CA GLU A 115 39.50 -14.66 57.10
C GLU A 115 39.50 -15.92 56.23
#